data_AF-A0A2S6QZG8-F1
#
_entry.id   AF-A0A2S6QZG8-F1
#
_cell.length_a   1.000
_cell.length_b   1.000
_cell.length_c   1.000
_cell.angle_alpha   90.00
_cell.angle_beta   90.00
_cell.angle_gamma   90.00
#
_symmetry.space_group_name_H-M   'P 1'
#
loop_
_entity.id
_entity.type
_entity.pdbx_description
1 polymer ?
#
loop_
_entity_poly.entity_id
_entity_poly.type
_entity_poly.pdbx_seq_one_letter_code
_entity_poly.pdbx_strand_id
1 'polypeptide(L)' 'DYVSFFRSARPAEAGGEVLCPGDAEIRNRAERLAEGVPLPGSTWHSLLEAAEGAGMPVGEIDAARAAAVEV' A
#
# COMPACT_ATOMS: atom_id res chain seq x y z
N ASP A 1 27.04 11.50 -9.94
CA ASP A 1 26.02 12.49 -10.36
C ASP A 1 25.48 13.20 -9.11
N TYR A 2 24.58 14.19 -9.25
CA TYR A 2 24.02 14.95 -8.12
C TYR A 2 23.20 14.09 -7.14
N VAL A 3 22.41 13.16 -7.64
CA VAL A 3 21.58 12.25 -6.84
C VAL A 3 22.46 11.35 -5.98
N SER A 4 23.55 10.80 -6.55
CA SER A 4 24.53 10.03 -5.78
C SER A 4 25.19 10.84 -4.67
N PHE A 5 25.60 12.09 -4.95
CA PHE A 5 26.14 12.99 -3.91
C PHE A 5 25.10 13.25 -2.81
N PHE A 6 23.86 13.58 -3.17
CA PHE A 6 22.79 13.87 -2.23
C PHE A 6 22.50 12.67 -1.30
N ARG A 7 22.42 11.46 -1.85
CA ARG A 7 22.19 10.22 -1.09
C ARG A 7 23.32 9.85 -0.14
N SER A 8 24.54 10.32 -0.40
CA SER A 8 25.69 10.06 0.46
C SER A 8 25.74 10.93 1.72
N ALA A 9 24.81 11.88 1.88
CA ALA A 9 24.70 12.70 3.07
C ALA A 9 24.44 11.85 4.33
N ARG A 10 24.88 12.35 5.50
CA ARG A 10 24.65 11.67 6.77
C ARG A 10 23.14 11.60 7.06
N PRO A 11 22.57 10.39 7.25
CA PRO A 11 21.17 10.24 7.63
C PRO A 11 20.86 10.91 8.98
N ALA A 12 19.59 11.31 9.17
CA ALA A 12 19.16 11.93 10.42
C ALA A 12 19.19 10.93 11.60
N GLU A 13 18.87 9.68 11.34
CA GLU A 13 18.86 8.59 12.31
C GLU A 13 20.04 7.64 12.08
N ALA A 14 20.61 7.11 13.17
CA ALA A 14 21.69 6.13 13.07
C ALA A 14 21.19 4.84 12.40
N GLY A 15 21.82 4.45 11.29
CA GLY A 15 21.39 3.31 10.47
C GLY A 15 20.27 3.61 9.47
N GLY A 16 19.79 4.86 9.40
CA GLY A 16 18.82 5.29 8.39
C GLY A 16 19.44 5.47 7.00
N GLU A 17 18.62 5.88 6.04
CA GLU A 17 19.00 6.14 4.65
C GLU A 17 18.47 7.50 4.18
N VAL A 18 19.24 8.22 3.36
CA VAL A 18 18.76 9.44 2.70
C VAL A 18 17.99 9.07 1.43
N LEU A 19 16.70 9.38 1.44
CA LEU A 19 15.79 9.13 0.32
C LEU A 19 15.67 10.37 -0.58
N CYS A 20 15.55 10.12 -1.88
CA CYS A 20 15.06 11.10 -2.84
C CYS A 20 13.53 11.00 -2.95
N PRO A 21 12.87 12.08 -3.40
CA PRO A 21 11.45 12.03 -3.75
C PRO A 21 11.16 10.87 -4.71
N GLY A 22 10.16 10.05 -4.37
CA GLY A 22 9.76 8.87 -5.15
C GLY A 22 10.32 7.54 -4.65
N ASP A 23 11.43 7.50 -3.90
CA ASP A 23 12.00 6.22 -3.48
C ASP A 23 11.10 5.45 -2.53
N ALA A 24 10.50 6.15 -1.56
CA ALA A 24 9.60 5.54 -0.59
C ALA A 24 8.38 4.96 -1.31
N GLU A 25 7.84 5.68 -2.29
CA GLU A 25 6.71 5.24 -3.11
C GLU A 25 7.06 4.03 -3.97
N ILE A 26 8.25 3.99 -4.57
CA ILE A 26 8.74 2.85 -5.35
C ILE A 26 8.87 1.60 -4.46
N ARG A 27 9.44 1.74 -3.26
CA ARG A 27 9.57 0.64 -2.29
C ARG A 27 8.21 0.12 -1.86
N ASN A 28 7.35 1.02 -1.38
CA ASN A 28 5.99 0.69 -0.95
C ASN A 28 5.20 0.01 -2.07
N ARG A 29 5.38 0.43 -3.33
CA ARG A 29 4.74 -0.21 -4.48
C ARG A 29 5.28 -1.63 -4.69
N ALA A 30 6.60 -1.82 -4.65
CA ALA A 30 7.19 -3.14 -4.82
C ALA A 30 6.72 -4.11 -3.73
N GLU A 31 6.74 -3.67 -2.47
CA GLU A 31 6.24 -4.43 -1.32
C GLU A 31 4.76 -4.78 -1.50
N ARG A 32 3.90 -3.80 -1.78
CA ARG A 32 2.45 -4.03 -1.94
C ARG A 32 2.08 -4.90 -3.14
N LEU A 33 2.91 -4.93 -4.19
CA LEU A 33 2.72 -5.83 -5.32
C LEU A 33 3.10 -7.27 -4.96
N ALA A 34 4.08 -7.46 -4.07
CA ALA A 34 4.53 -8.77 -3.63
C ALA A 34 3.69 -9.35 -2.49
N GLU A 35 3.29 -8.51 -1.53
CA GLU A 35 2.71 -8.91 -0.25
C GLU A 35 1.22 -8.57 -0.13
N GLY A 36 0.69 -7.76 -1.04
CA GLY A 36 -0.66 -7.23 -0.98
C GLY A 36 -0.74 -5.84 -0.34
N VAL A 37 -1.91 -5.20 -0.46
CA VAL A 37 -2.13 -3.84 0.04
C VAL A 37 -2.76 -3.92 1.44
N PRO A 38 -2.06 -3.46 2.51
CA PRO A 38 -2.64 -3.45 3.84
C PRO A 38 -3.76 -2.41 3.91
N LEU A 39 -4.92 -2.83 4.41
CA LEU A 39 -6.08 -1.97 4.63
C LEU A 39 -6.66 -2.21 6.02
N PRO A 40 -7.09 -1.16 6.74
CA PRO A 40 -7.88 -1.36 7.95
C PRO A 40 -9.18 -2.11 7.64
N GLY A 41 -9.58 -3.02 8.52
CA GLY A 41 -10.82 -3.79 8.34
C GLY A 41 -12.07 -2.91 8.21
N SER A 42 -12.11 -1.76 8.89
CA SER A 42 -13.19 -0.78 8.74
C SER A 42 -13.23 -0.16 7.34
N THR A 43 -12.07 0.16 6.76
CA THR A 43 -11.97 0.67 5.39
C THR A 43 -12.43 -0.40 4.39
N TRP A 44 -12.03 -1.65 4.59
CA TRP A 44 -12.50 -2.76 3.76
C TRP A 44 -14.02 -2.94 3.84
N HIS A 45 -14.59 -2.87 5.04
CA HIS A 45 -16.04 -2.92 5.24
C HIS A 45 -16.77 -1.80 4.47
N SER A 46 -16.31 -0.56 4.60
CA SER A 46 -16.92 0.58 3.89
C SER A 46 -16.82 0.47 2.37
N LEU A 47 -15.78 -0.19 1.84
CA LEU A 47 -15.69 -0.48 0.40
C LEU A 47 -16.76 -1.46 -0.06
N LEU A 48 -17.04 -2.51 0.73
CA LEU A 48 -18.08 -3.49 0.42
C LEU A 48 -19.48 -2.87 0.52
N GLU A 49 -19.74 -2.06 1.55
CA GLU A 49 -21.01 -1.30 1.67
C GLU A 49 -21.23 -0.35 0.48
N ALA A 50 -20.17 0.34 0.04
CA ALA A 50 -20.23 1.20 -1.12
C ALA A 50 -20.52 0.42 -2.42
N ALA A 51 -19.95 -0.78 -2.57
CA ALA A 51 -20.22 -1.66 -3.70
C ALA A 51 -21.68 -2.14 -3.72
N GLU A 52 -22.23 -2.50 -2.56
CA GLU A 52 -23.65 -2.83 -2.39
C GLU A 52 -24.54 -1.64 -2.79
N GLY A 53 -24.23 -0.43 -2.29
CA GLY A 53 -24.96 0.80 -2.61
C GLY A 53 -24.89 1.19 -4.10
N ALA A 54 -23.81 0.81 -4.79
CA ALA A 54 -23.65 1.01 -6.22
C ALA A 54 -24.36 -0.06 -7.09
N GLY A 55 -24.93 -1.10 -6.47
CA GLY A 55 -25.66 -2.17 -7.15
C GLY A 55 -24.76 -3.27 -7.73
N MET A 56 -23.54 -3.46 -7.22
CA MET A 56 -22.68 -4.56 -7.61
C MET A 56 -23.31 -5.91 -7.22
N PRO A 57 -23.24 -6.97 -8.05
CA PRO A 57 -23.83 -8.26 -7.73
C PRO A 57 -23.27 -8.85 -6.43
N VAL A 58 -24.16 -9.35 -5.56
CA VAL A 58 -23.76 -9.92 -4.26
C VAL A 58 -22.69 -11.00 -4.37
N GLY A 59 -22.74 -11.85 -5.41
CA GLY A 59 -21.74 -12.88 -5.63
C GLY A 59 -20.33 -12.35 -5.92
N GLU A 60 -20.21 -11.17 -6.54
CA GLU A 60 -18.91 -10.52 -6.77
C GLU A 60 -18.38 -9.88 -5.48
N ILE A 61 -19.27 -9.31 -4.65
CA ILE A 61 -18.94 -8.74 -3.34
C ILE A 61 -18.48 -9.85 -2.39
N ASP A 62 -19.17 -11.00 -2.37
CA ASP A 62 -18.80 -12.17 -1.57
C ASP A 62 -17.46 -12.75 -2.00
N ALA A 63 -17.21 -12.82 -3.31
CA ALA A 63 -15.91 -13.24 -3.86
C ALA A 63 -14.78 -12.29 -3.41
N ALA A 64 -15.01 -10.98 -3.46
CA ALA A 64 -14.04 -9.99 -2.97
C ALA A 64 -13.79 -10.16 -1.46
N ARG A 65 -14.85 -10.35 -0.66
CA ARG A 65 -14.75 -10.59 0.78
C ARG A 65 -13.92 -11.83 1.10
N ALA A 66 -14.13 -12.92 0.36
CA ALA A 66 -13.40 -14.18 0.56
C ALA A 66 -11.94 -14.12 0.09
N ALA A 67 -11.63 -13.25 -0.88
CA ALA A 67 -10.27 -13.04 -1.38
C ALA A 67 -9.40 -12.22 -0.42
N ALA A 68 -10.01 -11.46 0.50
CA ALA A 68 -9.27 -10.73 1.53
C ALA A 68 -8.62 -11.71 2.51
N VAL A 69 -7.30 -11.59 2.68
CA VAL A 69 -6.55 -12.39 3.66
C VAL A 69 -6.39 -11.54 4.92
N GLU A 70 -6.91 -12.03 6.04
CA GLU A 70 -6.63 -11.45 7.35
C GLU A 70 -5.17 -11.78 7.71
N VAL A 71 -4.38 -10.75 8.00
CA VAL A 71 -2.97 -10.84 8.40
C VAL A 71 -2.83 -10.44 9.86
#